data_AF-A0A7C5K6L4-F1
#
_entry.id   AF-A0A7C5K6L4-F1
#
_cell.length_a   1.000
_cell.length_b   1.000
_cell.length_c   1.000
_cell.angle_alpha   90.00
_cell.angle_beta   90.00
_cell.angle_gamma   90.00
#
_symmetry.space_group_name_H-M   'P 1'
#
loop_
_entity.id
_entity.type
_entity.pdbx_description
1 polymer ?
#
loop_
_entity_poly.entity_id
_entity_poly.type
_entity_poly.pdbx_seq_one_letter_code
_entity_poly.pdbx_strand_id
1 'polypeptide(L)'
;FNNILALTGDYPVTGYGGLARPVFDLDSVSLIAMLKAMNDGLEVQRPNGKMERLPKTDFYIGAAVSPFKRYERELMPQYFKLARKIHCGAQWVIPQLGYDMRKFYEIKLFLQWAQLPANLPVIGNVYLLNKTVAGLFNKNKIPGCVVSDALYALCEKYAAGPDKGKAFFVELAAKQLAVFKGLGFAAGYLGGIHKADGFFQVIEKAESFGANDWKEFAKEIQFPKPGEFYLFEADPATGLGDITRLNPEYKAALQKAPSVGYRLTRKVHEVAFTPGQGMFPTLQKVYEKLEQKGDNLALKALYAIERVSKEMAFGCKDCGDCSLPETAYLCPRKACSKTGRNGPCGGSADGRCELQDKDCLWARAYDRLKYYGEAEHMLDGPAVFYNASLEGTSSWANLFRGRDHHAKKEK
;
A
#
# COMPACT_ATOMS: atom_id res chain seq x y z
N PHE A 1 2.85 -13.95 -21.40
CA PHE A 1 2.05 -12.97 -20.64
C PHE A 1 2.98 -11.88 -20.18
N ASN A 2 2.82 -10.67 -20.69
CA ASN A 2 3.76 -9.57 -20.43
C ASN A 2 3.15 -8.54 -19.49
N ASN A 3 1.82 -8.39 -19.45
CA ASN A 3 1.15 -7.44 -18.55
C ASN A 3 0.86 -8.11 -17.19
N ILE A 4 1.40 -7.52 -16.11
CA ILE A 4 1.26 -8.07 -14.76
C ILE A 4 0.70 -7.00 -13.83
N LEU A 5 -0.32 -7.31 -13.03
CA LEU A 5 -0.75 -6.46 -11.91
C LEU A 5 -0.23 -7.05 -10.60
N ALA A 6 0.73 -6.38 -9.95
CA ALA A 6 1.33 -6.85 -8.71
C ALA A 6 0.48 -6.49 -7.48
N LEU A 7 -0.04 -7.50 -6.79
CA LEU A 7 -0.93 -7.37 -5.64
C LEU A 7 -0.35 -8.10 -4.42
N THR A 8 -0.60 -7.57 -3.23
CA THR A 8 -0.30 -8.29 -1.97
C THR A 8 -1.30 -9.42 -1.72
N GLY A 9 -2.52 -9.33 -2.26
CA GLY A 9 -3.62 -10.24 -1.97
C GLY A 9 -4.36 -9.89 -0.67
N ASP A 10 -5.54 -10.49 -0.48
CA ASP A 10 -6.37 -10.36 0.71
C ASP A 10 -6.05 -11.44 1.74
N TYR A 11 -6.37 -11.18 3.01
CA TYR A 11 -6.21 -12.19 4.04
C TYR A 11 -7.18 -13.36 3.81
N PRO A 12 -6.72 -14.62 3.78
CA PRO A 12 -7.58 -15.77 3.55
C PRO A 12 -8.58 -15.92 4.70
N VAL A 13 -9.85 -16.06 4.36
CA VAL A 13 -10.95 -16.35 5.31
C VAL A 13 -11.58 -17.73 5.09
N THR A 14 -11.23 -18.39 3.98
CA THR A 14 -11.67 -19.72 3.57
C THR A 14 -10.53 -20.47 2.85
N GLY A 15 -10.75 -21.74 2.51
CA GLY A 15 -9.82 -22.56 1.74
C GLY A 15 -10.36 -23.98 1.49
N TYR A 16 -9.67 -24.76 0.66
CA TYR A 16 -10.04 -26.16 0.38
C TYR A 16 -9.72 -27.05 1.59
N GLY A 17 -10.74 -27.66 2.19
CA GLY A 17 -10.57 -28.52 3.36
C GLY A 17 -10.26 -27.78 4.68
N GLY A 18 -10.36 -26.45 4.70
CA GLY A 18 -10.11 -25.64 5.90
C GLY A 18 -9.60 -24.24 5.60
N LEU A 19 -9.30 -23.45 6.64
CA LEU A 19 -8.74 -22.11 6.49
C LEU A 19 -7.29 -22.18 5.97
N ALA A 20 -7.02 -21.56 4.82
CA ALA A 20 -5.68 -21.52 4.25
C ALA A 20 -4.71 -20.66 5.09
N ARG A 21 -3.42 -21.01 5.10
CA ARG A 21 -2.39 -20.21 5.76
C ARG A 21 -2.21 -18.86 5.05
N PRO A 22 -2.16 -17.73 5.76
CA PRO A 22 -1.77 -16.44 5.19
C PRO A 22 -0.29 -16.44 4.81
N VAL A 23 0.03 -16.43 3.51
CA VAL A 23 1.41 -16.34 3.00
C VAL A 23 1.61 -14.97 2.36
N PHE A 24 2.48 -14.16 2.95
CA PHE A 24 2.75 -12.77 2.55
C PHE A 24 4.26 -12.49 2.50
N ASP A 25 5.03 -13.46 2.01
CA ASP A 25 6.49 -13.35 1.91
C ASP A 25 6.91 -12.24 0.94
N LEU A 26 6.16 -12.09 -0.16
CA LEU A 26 6.23 -10.94 -1.06
C LEU A 26 4.94 -10.13 -0.95
N ASP A 27 5.08 -8.84 -0.66
CA ASP A 27 4.00 -7.89 -0.85
C ASP A 27 4.09 -7.26 -2.25
N SER A 28 3.10 -6.46 -2.63
CA SER A 28 3.09 -5.82 -3.95
C SER A 28 4.35 -5.01 -4.27
N VAL A 29 5.03 -4.40 -3.28
CA VAL A 29 6.25 -3.61 -3.55
C VAL A 29 7.43 -4.54 -3.82
N SER A 30 7.63 -5.56 -2.98
CA SER A 30 8.73 -6.51 -3.18
C SER A 30 8.53 -7.39 -4.43
N LEU A 31 7.28 -7.70 -4.78
CA LEU A 31 6.94 -8.35 -6.04
C LEU A 31 7.28 -7.48 -7.25
N ILE A 32 6.95 -6.18 -7.23
CA ILE A 32 7.34 -5.24 -8.30
C ILE A 32 8.86 -5.19 -8.44
N ALA A 33 9.59 -5.05 -7.33
CA ALA A 33 11.05 -5.01 -7.34
C ALA A 33 11.65 -6.31 -7.91
N MET A 34 11.09 -7.48 -7.58
CA MET A 34 11.49 -8.76 -8.16
C MET A 34 11.24 -8.82 -9.67
N LEU A 35 10.04 -8.44 -10.11
CA LEU A 35 9.68 -8.42 -11.54
C LEU A 35 10.57 -7.45 -12.33
N LYS A 36 10.91 -6.29 -11.75
CA LYS A 36 11.85 -5.34 -12.34
C LYS A 36 13.25 -5.96 -12.46
N ALA A 37 13.73 -6.66 -11.44
CA ALA A 37 15.01 -7.35 -11.48
C ALA A 37 15.02 -8.49 -12.54
N MET A 38 13.89 -9.18 -12.75
CA MET A 38 13.74 -10.14 -13.84
C MET A 38 13.84 -9.47 -15.22
N ASN A 39 13.22 -8.30 -15.40
CA ASN A 39 13.34 -7.51 -16.63
C ASN A 39 14.78 -7.05 -16.88
N ASP A 40 15.53 -6.77 -15.81
CA ASP A 40 16.94 -6.39 -15.90
C ASP A 40 17.87 -7.58 -16.13
N GLY A 41 17.39 -8.83 -16.02
CA GLY A 41 18.19 -10.04 -16.07
C GLY A 41 18.74 -10.35 -14.68
N LEU A 42 17.94 -11.09 -13.90
CA LEU A 42 18.17 -11.39 -12.49
C LEU A 42 19.43 -12.22 -12.31
N GLU A 43 20.28 -11.85 -11.35
CA GLU A 43 21.41 -12.67 -10.93
C GLU A 43 20.98 -13.63 -9.81
N VAL A 44 21.26 -14.91 -10.01
CA VAL A 44 20.97 -15.97 -9.06
C VAL A 44 22.22 -16.79 -8.78
N GLN A 45 22.38 -17.22 -7.53
CA GLN A 45 23.42 -18.18 -7.18
C GLN A 45 22.92 -19.59 -7.46
N ARG A 46 23.61 -20.33 -8.32
CA ARG A 46 23.34 -21.74 -8.56
C ARG A 46 23.73 -22.60 -7.35
N PRO A 47 23.19 -23.83 -7.20
CA PRO A 47 23.58 -24.74 -6.13
C PRO A 47 25.09 -25.04 -6.03
N ASN A 48 25.82 -24.89 -7.14
CA ASN A 48 27.28 -25.03 -7.18
C ASN A 48 28.05 -23.75 -6.79
N GLY A 49 27.37 -22.73 -6.28
CA GLY A 49 27.94 -21.47 -5.82
C GLY A 49 28.21 -20.44 -6.93
N LYS A 50 28.10 -20.81 -8.21
CA LYS A 50 28.34 -19.88 -9.33
C LYS A 50 27.19 -18.90 -9.49
N MET A 51 27.51 -17.63 -9.70
CA MET A 51 26.53 -16.63 -10.11
C MET A 51 26.17 -16.83 -11.58
N GLU A 52 24.87 -16.82 -11.87
CA GLU A 52 24.33 -16.84 -13.22
C GLU A 52 23.40 -15.64 -13.38
N ARG A 53 23.55 -14.93 -14.51
CA ARG A 53 22.56 -13.96 -14.94
C ARG A 53 21.52 -14.62 -15.82
N LEU A 54 20.27 -14.60 -15.38
CA LEU A 54 19.14 -15.15 -16.14
C LEU A 54 18.80 -14.25 -17.35
N PRO A 55 18.20 -14.82 -18.41
CA PRO A 55 17.66 -14.03 -19.51
C PRO A 55 16.66 -12.98 -19.03
N LYS A 56 16.67 -11.81 -19.67
CA LYS A 56 15.74 -10.73 -19.38
C LYS A 56 14.32 -11.14 -19.69
N THR A 57 13.38 -10.73 -18.84
CA THR A 57 11.95 -10.72 -19.15
C THR A 57 11.53 -9.36 -19.73
N ASP A 58 10.28 -9.28 -20.19
CA ASP A 58 9.69 -8.04 -20.71
C ASP A 58 8.28 -7.85 -20.11
N PHE A 59 8.23 -7.77 -18.78
CA PHE A 59 6.98 -7.53 -18.06
C PHE A 59 6.64 -6.04 -18.04
N TYR A 60 5.40 -5.71 -18.39
CA TYR A 60 4.77 -4.42 -18.18
C TYR A 60 4.04 -4.42 -16.82
N ILE A 61 4.73 -3.87 -15.81
CA ILE A 61 4.40 -4.08 -14.40
C ILE A 61 3.40 -3.03 -13.90
N GLY A 62 2.29 -3.47 -13.34
CA GLY A 62 1.21 -2.64 -12.82
C GLY A 62 1.13 -2.63 -11.31
N ALA A 63 0.61 -1.55 -10.76
CA ALA A 63 0.42 -1.35 -9.33
C ALA A 63 -1.01 -0.93 -8.97
N ALA A 64 -1.54 -1.47 -7.88
CA ALA A 64 -2.80 -1.00 -7.29
C ALA A 64 -2.58 0.10 -6.23
N VAL A 65 -3.51 1.06 -6.13
CA VAL A 65 -3.57 2.08 -5.06
C VAL A 65 -4.98 2.20 -4.49
N SER A 66 -5.12 2.52 -3.20
CA SER A 66 -6.42 2.71 -2.54
C SER A 66 -6.61 4.19 -2.16
N PRO A 67 -7.33 5.01 -2.95
CA PRO A 67 -7.58 6.42 -2.62
C PRO A 67 -8.77 6.62 -1.66
N PHE A 68 -9.60 5.59 -1.47
CA PHE A 68 -10.85 5.66 -0.68
C PHE A 68 -10.56 5.38 0.79
N LYS A 69 -9.98 6.37 1.45
CA LYS A 69 -9.59 6.33 2.87
C LYS A 69 -10.17 7.52 3.59
N ARG A 70 -10.77 7.24 4.76
CA ARG A 70 -11.50 8.23 5.53
C ARG A 70 -10.55 9.20 6.21
N TYR A 71 -9.45 8.71 6.75
CA TYR A 71 -8.52 9.54 7.52
C TYR A 71 -7.22 9.81 6.77
N GLU A 72 -6.62 10.98 7.04
CA GLU A 72 -5.30 11.36 6.54
C GLU A 72 -4.25 10.29 6.81
N ARG A 73 -4.22 9.76 8.05
CA ARG A 73 -3.29 8.70 8.48
C ARG A 73 -3.46 7.36 7.76
N GLU A 74 -4.50 7.22 6.97
CA GLU A 74 -4.73 6.08 6.10
C GLU A 74 -4.41 6.41 4.65
N LEU A 75 -4.84 7.58 4.16
CA LEU A 75 -4.68 7.98 2.77
C LEU A 75 -3.21 8.25 2.42
N MET A 76 -2.53 9.07 3.22
CA MET A 76 -1.16 9.48 2.92
C MET A 76 -0.21 8.29 2.81
N PRO A 77 -0.24 7.29 3.72
CA PRO A 77 0.54 6.06 3.55
C PRO A 77 0.21 5.26 2.27
N GLN A 78 -1.02 5.31 1.73
CA GLN A 78 -1.33 4.67 0.44
C GLN A 78 -0.65 5.39 -0.72
N TYR A 79 -0.63 6.72 -0.69
CA TYR A 79 0.04 7.55 -1.69
C TYR A 79 1.57 7.42 -1.63
N PHE A 80 2.16 7.44 -0.43
CA PHE A 80 3.59 7.17 -0.28
C PHE A 80 3.95 5.75 -0.72
N LYS A 81 3.08 4.76 -0.47
CA LYS A 81 3.27 3.41 -1.02
C LYS A 81 3.17 3.39 -2.54
N LEU A 82 2.25 4.14 -3.14
CA LEU A 82 2.17 4.28 -4.60
C LEU A 82 3.47 4.85 -5.17
N ALA A 83 3.99 5.93 -4.59
CA ALA A 83 5.29 6.48 -4.97
C ALA A 83 6.38 5.42 -4.89
N ARG A 84 6.47 4.67 -3.78
CA ARG A 84 7.45 3.57 -3.63
C ARG A 84 7.30 2.49 -4.69
N LYS A 85 6.07 2.07 -5.03
CA LYS A 85 5.81 1.09 -6.10
C LYS A 85 6.33 1.57 -7.46
N ILE A 86 6.15 2.85 -7.78
CA ILE A 86 6.66 3.45 -9.02
C ILE A 86 8.19 3.46 -9.01
N HIS A 87 8.82 3.91 -7.93
CA HIS A 87 10.28 3.87 -7.78
C HIS A 87 10.87 2.45 -7.88
N CYS A 88 10.14 1.42 -7.42
CA CYS A 88 10.55 0.02 -7.55
C CYS A 88 10.36 -0.57 -8.95
N GLY A 89 9.68 0.14 -9.87
CA GLY A 89 9.54 -0.28 -11.27
C GLY A 89 8.11 -0.50 -11.76
N ALA A 90 7.08 -0.04 -11.05
CA ALA A 90 5.72 -0.03 -11.61
C ALA A 90 5.63 0.98 -12.76
N GLN A 91 4.99 0.55 -13.85
CA GLN A 91 4.88 1.26 -15.12
C GLN A 91 3.46 1.70 -15.45
N TRP A 92 2.46 1.24 -14.71
CA TRP A 92 1.07 1.71 -14.78
C TRP A 92 0.33 1.50 -13.45
N VAL A 93 -0.75 2.23 -13.24
CA VAL A 93 -1.49 2.27 -11.97
C VAL A 93 -2.98 2.01 -12.19
N ILE A 94 -3.60 1.25 -11.30
CA ILE A 94 -5.05 1.09 -11.22
C ILE A 94 -5.52 1.34 -9.78
N PRO A 95 -6.48 2.25 -9.54
CA PRO A 95 -7.07 2.43 -8.23
C PRO A 95 -7.99 1.27 -7.85
N GLN A 96 -8.22 1.08 -6.56
CA GLN A 96 -9.31 0.23 -6.06
C GLN A 96 -10.68 0.81 -6.46
N LEU A 97 -11.74 0.03 -6.23
CA LEU A 97 -13.10 0.43 -6.59
C LEU A 97 -13.69 1.45 -5.61
N GLY A 98 -14.31 2.47 -6.17
CA GLY A 98 -15.09 3.47 -5.46
C GLY A 98 -15.87 4.36 -6.43
N TYR A 99 -16.61 5.32 -5.87
CA TYR A 99 -17.58 6.13 -6.61
C TYR A 99 -17.47 7.62 -6.26
N ASP A 100 -16.24 8.08 -6.06
CA ASP A 100 -15.94 9.50 -5.91
C ASP A 100 -14.89 9.89 -6.96
N MET A 101 -15.31 10.67 -7.96
CA MET A 101 -14.45 11.11 -9.06
C MET A 101 -13.39 12.10 -8.58
N ARG A 102 -13.63 12.84 -7.50
CA ARG A 102 -12.60 13.69 -6.87
C ARG A 102 -11.48 12.83 -6.30
N LYS A 103 -11.80 11.71 -5.65
CA LYS A 103 -10.80 10.74 -5.15
C LYS A 103 -10.00 10.07 -6.23
N PHE A 104 -10.63 9.71 -7.35
CA PHE A 104 -9.88 9.20 -8.48
C PHE A 104 -8.95 10.25 -9.08
N TYR A 105 -9.44 11.47 -9.29
CA TYR A 105 -8.63 12.56 -9.84
C TYR A 105 -7.47 12.95 -8.92
N GLU A 106 -7.67 12.90 -7.61
CA GLU A 106 -6.65 13.15 -6.60
C GLU A 106 -5.38 12.30 -6.78
N ILE A 107 -5.48 11.09 -7.35
CA ILE A 107 -4.30 10.28 -7.69
C ILE A 107 -3.41 11.01 -8.71
N LYS A 108 -3.99 11.58 -9.77
CA LYS A 108 -3.23 12.31 -10.79
C LYS A 108 -2.59 13.56 -10.19
N LEU A 109 -3.31 14.26 -9.32
CA LEU A 109 -2.78 15.42 -8.59
C LEU A 109 -1.62 15.03 -7.67
N PHE A 110 -1.74 13.90 -6.96
CA PHE A 110 -0.67 13.37 -6.12
C PHE A 110 0.55 12.99 -6.97
N LEU A 111 0.37 12.32 -8.12
CA LEU A 111 1.49 11.98 -9.01
C LEU A 111 2.25 13.24 -9.44
N GLN A 112 1.53 14.31 -9.78
CA GLN A 112 2.15 15.59 -10.14
C GLN A 112 2.83 16.26 -8.93
N TRP A 113 2.16 16.31 -7.78
CA TRP A 113 2.69 16.91 -6.55
C TRP A 113 3.96 16.21 -6.06
N ALA A 114 3.99 14.88 -6.12
CA ALA A 114 5.14 14.05 -5.77
C ALA A 114 6.20 13.99 -6.88
N GLN A 115 6.04 14.74 -7.98
CA GLN A 115 6.98 14.80 -9.11
C GLN A 115 7.27 13.42 -9.72
N LEU A 116 6.27 12.55 -9.73
CA LEU A 116 6.34 11.23 -10.37
C LEU A 116 6.15 11.38 -11.90
N PRO A 117 6.51 10.36 -12.71
CA PRO A 117 6.46 10.47 -14.17
C PRO A 117 5.11 10.96 -14.69
N ALA A 118 5.09 12.11 -15.37
CA ALA A 118 3.86 12.78 -15.79
C ALA A 118 3.00 11.95 -16.76
N ASN A 119 3.64 11.07 -17.54
CA ASN A 119 3.00 10.20 -18.51
C ASN A 119 2.70 8.79 -17.97
N LEU A 120 2.79 8.57 -16.65
CA LEU A 120 2.46 7.28 -16.05
C LEU A 120 0.98 6.93 -16.31
N PRO A 121 0.68 5.83 -17.03
CA PRO A 121 -0.70 5.46 -17.32
C PRO A 121 -1.46 5.12 -16.03
N VAL A 122 -2.56 5.84 -15.81
CA VAL A 122 -3.54 5.53 -14.77
C VAL A 122 -4.80 4.99 -15.45
N ILE A 123 -5.21 3.78 -15.07
CA ILE A 123 -6.39 3.10 -15.60
C ILE A 123 -7.51 3.28 -14.58
N GLY A 124 -8.65 3.86 -14.97
CA GLY A 124 -9.82 4.00 -14.11
C GLY A 124 -10.45 2.64 -13.82
N ASN A 125 -10.94 2.41 -12.61
CA ASN A 125 -11.54 1.13 -12.22
C ASN A 125 -13.05 1.31 -12.06
N VAL A 126 -13.82 0.75 -13.00
CA VAL A 126 -15.28 0.81 -13.05
C VAL A 126 -15.84 -0.58 -12.76
N TYR A 127 -16.94 -0.64 -12.03
CA TYR A 127 -17.65 -1.89 -11.77
C TYR A 127 -19.13 -1.72 -12.11
N LEU A 128 -19.67 -2.61 -12.94
CA LEU A 128 -21.11 -2.67 -13.18
C LEU A 128 -21.79 -3.21 -11.93
N LEU A 129 -22.29 -2.30 -11.09
CA LEU A 129 -22.94 -2.65 -9.83
C LEU A 129 -24.25 -3.39 -10.04
N ASN A 130 -24.65 -4.07 -8.97
CA ASN A 130 -26.03 -4.45 -8.70
C ASN A 130 -26.31 -4.23 -7.21
N LYS A 131 -27.58 -4.30 -6.80
CA LYS A 131 -27.97 -4.09 -5.39
C LYS A 131 -27.19 -4.97 -4.41
N THR A 132 -27.03 -6.26 -4.72
CA THR A 132 -26.39 -7.23 -3.83
C THR A 132 -24.92 -6.89 -3.61
N VAL A 133 -24.16 -6.68 -4.69
CA VAL A 133 -22.74 -6.33 -4.61
C VAL A 133 -22.55 -4.95 -3.98
N ALA A 134 -23.39 -3.98 -4.32
CA ALA A 134 -23.36 -2.65 -3.69
C ALA A 134 -23.52 -2.74 -2.16
N GLY A 135 -24.42 -3.62 -1.67
CA GLY A 135 -24.59 -3.86 -0.23
C GLY A 135 -23.39 -4.53 0.43
N LEU A 136 -22.69 -5.44 -0.28
CA LEU A 136 -21.46 -6.05 0.23
C LEU A 136 -20.32 -5.02 0.35
N PHE A 137 -20.16 -4.16 -0.66
CA PHE A 137 -19.17 -3.08 -0.65
C PHE A 137 -19.49 -2.03 0.42
N ASN A 138 -20.75 -1.64 0.57
CA ASN A 138 -21.19 -0.69 1.60
C ASN A 138 -20.90 -1.20 3.02
N LYS A 139 -21.14 -2.50 3.27
CA LYS A 139 -20.83 -3.16 4.55
C LYS A 139 -19.35 -3.53 4.74
N ASN A 140 -18.47 -3.11 3.83
CA ASN A 140 -17.04 -3.43 3.83
C ASN A 140 -16.75 -4.95 3.93
N LYS A 141 -17.60 -5.79 3.32
CA LYS A 141 -17.40 -7.25 3.27
C LYS A 141 -16.35 -7.67 2.25
N ILE A 142 -16.03 -6.80 1.31
CA ILE A 142 -14.96 -6.97 0.33
C ILE A 142 -13.93 -5.85 0.59
N PRO A 143 -12.77 -6.18 1.20
CA PRO A 143 -11.80 -5.16 1.62
C PRO A 143 -11.37 -4.25 0.47
N GLY A 144 -11.42 -2.93 0.70
CA GLY A 144 -10.95 -1.93 -0.24
C GLY A 144 -11.91 -1.58 -1.38
N CYS A 145 -13.11 -2.16 -1.45
CA CYS A 145 -14.18 -1.73 -2.35
C CYS A 145 -15.18 -0.86 -1.59
N VAL A 146 -15.43 0.37 -2.06
CA VAL A 146 -16.21 1.36 -1.30
C VAL A 146 -17.49 1.73 -2.03
N VAL A 147 -18.62 1.65 -1.31
CA VAL A 147 -19.91 2.26 -1.67
C VAL A 147 -20.40 3.02 -0.44
N SER A 148 -20.58 4.34 -0.54
CA SER A 148 -21.10 5.13 0.58
C SER A 148 -22.58 4.87 0.82
N ASP A 149 -23.09 5.27 1.99
CA ASP A 149 -24.51 5.12 2.32
C ASP A 149 -25.40 5.91 1.35
N ALA A 150 -24.94 7.07 0.90
CA ALA A 150 -25.65 7.89 -0.09
C ALA A 150 -25.81 7.16 -1.42
N LEU A 151 -24.74 6.54 -1.94
CA LEU A 151 -24.83 5.75 -3.16
C LEU A 151 -25.66 4.47 -2.94
N TYR A 152 -25.50 3.79 -1.81
CA TYR A 152 -26.26 2.59 -1.54
C TYR A 152 -27.77 2.88 -1.48
N ALA A 153 -28.20 3.99 -0.89
CA ALA A 153 -29.59 4.42 -0.90
C ALA A 153 -30.14 4.62 -2.33
N LEU A 154 -29.34 5.16 -3.26
CA LEU A 154 -29.71 5.23 -4.67
C LEU A 154 -29.82 3.82 -5.29
N CYS A 155 -28.85 2.95 -5.03
CA CYS A 155 -28.89 1.57 -5.49
C CYS A 155 -30.17 0.85 -5.02
N GLU A 156 -30.60 1.06 -3.77
CA GLU A 156 -31.85 0.49 -3.25
C GLU A 156 -33.08 1.08 -3.90
N LYS A 157 -33.12 2.41 -4.07
CA LYS A 157 -34.21 3.13 -4.73
C LYS A 157 -34.44 2.60 -6.16
N TYR A 158 -33.38 2.56 -6.98
CA TYR A 158 -33.51 2.13 -8.37
C TYR A 158 -33.74 0.62 -8.49
N ALA A 159 -33.17 -0.19 -7.59
CA ALA A 159 -33.40 -1.64 -7.59
C ALA A 159 -34.84 -2.04 -7.20
N ALA A 160 -35.62 -1.14 -6.60
CA ALA A 160 -37.04 -1.35 -6.35
C ALA A 160 -37.90 -1.22 -7.62
N GLY A 161 -37.36 -0.65 -8.70
CA GLY A 161 -38.03 -0.49 -9.98
C GLY A 161 -38.24 -1.82 -10.75
N PRO A 162 -39.00 -1.78 -11.85
CA PRO A 162 -39.35 -2.97 -12.63
C PRO A 162 -38.14 -3.64 -13.31
N ASP A 163 -37.12 -2.88 -13.68
CA ASP A 163 -35.88 -3.37 -14.30
C ASP A 163 -34.79 -3.77 -13.28
N LYS A 164 -35.13 -3.74 -11.98
CA LYS A 164 -34.20 -3.97 -10.87
C LYS A 164 -32.98 -3.04 -10.88
N GLY A 165 -33.14 -1.83 -11.42
CA GLY A 165 -32.10 -0.79 -11.45
C GLY A 165 -31.06 -0.98 -12.53
N LYS A 166 -31.27 -1.91 -13.49
CA LYS A 166 -30.31 -2.21 -14.55
C LYS A 166 -29.91 -0.94 -15.32
N ALA A 167 -30.88 -0.11 -15.71
CA ALA A 167 -30.60 1.14 -16.44
C ALA A 167 -29.72 2.10 -15.63
N PHE A 168 -30.00 2.24 -14.32
CA PHE A 168 -29.20 3.07 -13.42
C PHE A 168 -27.76 2.57 -13.30
N PHE A 169 -27.54 1.27 -13.11
CA PHE A 169 -26.19 0.73 -12.96
C PHE A 169 -25.36 0.81 -14.25
N VAL A 170 -25.98 0.56 -15.41
CA VAL A 170 -25.34 0.75 -16.72
C VAL A 170 -24.96 2.21 -16.92
N GLU A 171 -25.88 3.13 -16.62
CA GLU A 171 -25.62 4.57 -16.76
C GLU A 171 -24.51 5.05 -15.80
N LEU A 172 -24.51 4.61 -14.54
CA LEU A 172 -23.46 4.96 -13.58
C LEU A 172 -22.08 4.50 -14.07
N ALA A 173 -21.96 3.24 -14.52
CA ALA A 173 -20.71 2.71 -15.06
C ALA A 173 -20.26 3.47 -16.32
N ALA A 174 -21.18 3.74 -17.24
CA ALA A 174 -20.91 4.51 -18.46
C ALA A 174 -20.45 5.94 -18.15
N LYS A 175 -21.10 6.62 -17.20
CA LYS A 175 -20.71 7.96 -16.76
C LYS A 175 -19.31 7.97 -16.15
N GLN A 176 -18.96 6.97 -15.32
CA GLN A 176 -17.58 6.85 -14.80
C GLN A 176 -16.55 6.69 -15.91
N LEU A 177 -16.82 5.87 -16.94
CA LEU A 177 -15.92 5.73 -18.10
C LEU A 177 -15.74 7.06 -18.83
N ALA A 178 -16.81 7.82 -19.06
CA ALA A 178 -16.75 9.13 -19.68
C ALA A 178 -15.92 10.13 -18.83
N VAL A 179 -16.09 10.12 -17.50
CA VAL A 179 -15.27 10.93 -16.57
C VAL A 179 -13.79 10.54 -16.64
N PHE A 180 -13.46 9.24 -16.59
CA PHE A 180 -12.07 8.80 -16.72
C PHE A 180 -11.44 9.25 -18.03
N LYS A 181 -12.16 9.12 -19.16
CA LYS A 181 -11.71 9.63 -20.47
C LYS A 181 -11.48 11.14 -20.44
N GLY A 182 -12.44 11.91 -19.91
CA GLY A 182 -12.36 13.37 -19.81
C GLY A 182 -11.24 13.88 -18.91
N LEU A 183 -10.92 13.17 -17.83
CA LEU A 183 -9.81 13.46 -16.91
C LEU A 183 -8.44 12.98 -17.43
N GLY A 184 -8.40 12.38 -18.63
CA GLY A 184 -7.18 11.88 -19.26
C GLY A 184 -6.59 10.66 -18.57
N PHE A 185 -7.42 9.76 -18.02
CA PHE A 185 -6.97 8.42 -17.67
C PHE A 185 -6.65 7.66 -18.96
N ALA A 186 -5.66 6.77 -18.91
CA ALA A 186 -5.20 6.04 -20.09
C ALA A 186 -6.22 5.02 -20.60
N ALA A 187 -7.02 4.46 -19.70
CA ALA A 187 -8.09 3.51 -20.01
C ALA A 187 -9.11 3.44 -18.86
N GLY A 188 -10.24 2.77 -19.10
CA GLY A 188 -11.16 2.30 -18.07
C GLY A 188 -11.20 0.77 -18.05
N TYR A 189 -10.93 0.17 -16.89
CA TYR A 189 -11.15 -1.24 -16.63
C TYR A 189 -12.58 -1.45 -16.13
N LEU A 190 -13.34 -2.33 -16.79
CA LEU A 190 -14.74 -2.59 -16.49
C LEU A 190 -14.93 -3.98 -15.89
N GLY A 191 -15.20 -4.04 -14.59
CA GLY A 191 -15.50 -5.25 -13.83
C GLY A 191 -17.00 -5.48 -13.61
N GLY A 192 -17.36 -6.64 -13.07
CA GLY A 192 -18.76 -6.98 -12.74
C GLY A 192 -19.59 -7.47 -13.92
N ILE A 193 -18.95 -7.79 -15.04
CA ILE A 193 -19.61 -8.23 -16.27
C ILE A 193 -19.26 -9.69 -16.55
N HIS A 194 -20.30 -10.51 -16.76
CA HIS A 194 -20.17 -11.94 -17.04
C HIS A 194 -20.61 -12.33 -18.45
N LYS A 195 -21.20 -11.39 -19.21
CA LYS A 195 -21.72 -11.60 -20.57
C LYS A 195 -21.30 -10.44 -21.47
N ALA A 196 -20.99 -10.73 -22.73
CA ALA A 196 -20.59 -9.73 -23.72
C ALA A 196 -21.62 -8.61 -23.90
N ASP A 197 -22.92 -8.92 -23.92
CA ASP A 197 -23.99 -7.92 -24.08
C ASP A 197 -23.97 -6.85 -22.99
N GLY A 198 -23.62 -7.23 -21.76
CA GLY A 198 -23.50 -6.27 -20.64
C GLY A 198 -22.33 -5.31 -20.84
N PHE A 199 -21.24 -5.78 -21.45
CA PHE A 199 -20.10 -4.94 -21.82
C PHE A 199 -20.51 -3.93 -22.89
N PHE A 200 -21.10 -4.38 -24.00
CA PHE A 200 -21.51 -3.50 -25.09
C PHE A 200 -22.56 -2.47 -24.64
N GLN A 201 -23.53 -2.85 -23.79
CA GLN A 201 -24.50 -1.91 -23.23
C GLN A 201 -23.86 -0.73 -22.49
N VAL A 202 -22.78 -0.98 -21.72
CA VAL A 202 -22.07 0.08 -21.01
C VAL A 202 -21.25 0.94 -21.98
N ILE A 203 -20.56 0.32 -22.95
CA ILE A 203 -19.74 1.05 -23.92
C ILE A 203 -20.59 1.92 -24.85
N GLU A 204 -21.65 1.36 -25.44
CA GLU A 204 -22.58 2.11 -26.30
C GLU A 204 -23.21 3.28 -25.54
N LYS A 205 -23.60 3.08 -24.27
CA LYS A 205 -24.10 4.16 -23.42
C LYS A 205 -23.03 5.22 -23.17
N ALA A 206 -21.78 4.84 -22.91
CA ALA A 206 -20.68 5.78 -22.71
C ALA A 206 -20.34 6.59 -23.97
N GLU A 207 -20.42 5.96 -25.14
CA GLU A 207 -20.20 6.59 -26.44
C GLU A 207 -21.36 7.50 -26.87
N SER A 208 -22.56 7.27 -26.32
CA SER A 208 -23.72 8.14 -26.59
C SER A 208 -23.65 9.53 -25.94
N PHE A 209 -22.73 9.73 -24.98
CA PHE A 209 -22.59 11.00 -24.29
C PHE A 209 -21.83 12.04 -25.12
N GLY A 210 -22.17 13.32 -24.94
CA GLY A 210 -21.46 14.44 -25.53
C GLY A 210 -20.03 14.58 -25.01
N ALA A 211 -19.16 15.19 -25.81
CA ALA A 211 -17.73 15.30 -25.51
C ALA A 211 -17.38 16.01 -24.19
N ASN A 212 -18.30 16.83 -23.65
CA ASN A 212 -18.10 17.59 -22.41
C ASN A 212 -19.02 17.17 -21.26
N ASP A 213 -19.94 16.21 -21.47
CA ASP A 213 -20.92 15.80 -20.44
C ASP A 213 -20.24 15.23 -19.19
N TRP A 214 -19.04 14.66 -19.38
CA TRP A 214 -18.20 14.16 -18.29
C TRP A 214 -17.94 15.20 -17.19
N LYS A 215 -17.95 16.50 -17.50
CA LYS A 215 -17.73 17.56 -16.51
C LYS A 215 -18.86 17.61 -15.48
N GLU A 216 -20.10 17.41 -15.92
CA GLU A 216 -21.25 17.32 -15.02
C GLU A 216 -21.28 15.97 -14.33
N PHE A 217 -20.99 14.87 -15.04
CA PHE A 217 -20.90 13.54 -14.42
C PHE A 217 -19.84 13.46 -13.32
N ALA A 218 -18.73 14.20 -13.45
CA ALA A 218 -17.68 14.28 -12.43
C ALA A 218 -18.16 14.96 -11.14
N LYS A 219 -19.14 15.88 -11.23
CA LYS A 219 -19.80 16.52 -10.08
C LYS A 219 -20.90 15.61 -9.51
N GLU A 220 -21.63 14.90 -10.37
CA GLU A 220 -22.68 13.96 -9.97
C GLU A 220 -22.12 12.75 -9.20
N ILE A 221 -20.96 12.24 -9.63
CA ILE A 221 -20.36 11.02 -9.05
C ILE A 221 -19.34 11.42 -7.97
N GLN A 222 -19.86 12.04 -6.92
CA GLN A 222 -19.13 12.38 -5.71
C GLN A 222 -19.85 11.77 -4.51
N PHE A 223 -19.53 10.52 -4.20
CA PHE A 223 -20.16 9.76 -3.11
C PHE A 223 -19.17 9.56 -1.94
N PRO A 224 -18.78 10.63 -1.22
CA PRO A 224 -17.82 10.54 -0.13
C PRO A 224 -18.37 9.80 1.08
N LYS A 225 -17.47 9.31 1.94
CA LYS A 225 -17.82 8.96 3.31
C LYS A 225 -17.88 10.21 4.20
N PRO A 226 -18.71 10.22 5.26
CA PRO A 226 -18.73 11.33 6.22
C PRO A 226 -17.35 11.59 6.84
N GLY A 227 -16.82 12.81 6.66
CA GLY A 227 -15.50 13.20 7.15
C GLY A 227 -14.33 12.55 6.41
N GLU A 228 -14.53 12.17 5.13
CA GLU A 228 -13.45 11.65 4.29
C GLU A 228 -12.41 12.73 3.99
N PHE A 229 -11.15 12.41 4.26
CA PHE A 229 -10.01 13.31 4.06
C PHE A 229 -9.64 13.41 2.58
N TYR A 230 -9.32 14.62 2.10
CA TYR A 230 -8.75 14.88 0.78
C TYR A 230 -7.43 15.63 0.94
N LEU A 231 -6.41 15.25 0.17
CA LEU A 231 -5.13 15.94 0.17
C LEU A 231 -5.21 17.32 -0.49
N PHE A 232 -6.04 17.45 -1.53
CA PHE A 232 -6.26 18.72 -2.23
C PHE A 232 -7.70 19.22 -2.01
N GLU A 233 -7.84 20.50 -1.70
CA GLU A 233 -9.12 21.18 -1.58
C GLU A 233 -9.88 21.16 -2.91
N ALA A 234 -11.20 21.27 -2.83
CA ALA A 234 -12.02 21.32 -4.03
C ALA A 234 -11.84 22.66 -4.76
N ASP A 235 -11.65 22.58 -6.07
CA ASP A 235 -11.87 23.69 -6.99
C ASP A 235 -13.38 24.00 -7.03
N PRO A 236 -13.80 25.22 -6.68
CA PRO A 236 -15.21 25.61 -6.69
C PRO A 236 -15.89 25.48 -8.06
N ALA A 237 -15.14 25.58 -9.17
CA ALA A 237 -15.71 25.53 -10.51
C ALA A 237 -15.98 24.10 -10.99
N THR A 238 -15.08 23.17 -10.67
CA THR A 238 -15.14 21.79 -11.17
C THR A 238 -15.65 20.80 -10.12
N GLY A 239 -15.57 21.14 -8.84
CA GLY A 239 -15.83 20.22 -7.72
C GLY A 239 -14.74 19.15 -7.55
N LEU A 240 -13.69 19.16 -8.36
CA LEU A 240 -12.56 18.24 -8.28
C LEU A 240 -11.41 18.85 -7.46
N GLY A 241 -10.33 18.11 -7.24
CA GLY A 241 -9.18 18.63 -6.48
C GLY A 241 -8.39 19.70 -7.24
N ASP A 242 -7.86 20.68 -6.50
CA ASP A 242 -6.95 21.72 -6.99
C ASP A 242 -5.54 21.51 -6.44
N ILE A 243 -4.57 21.21 -7.31
CA ILE A 243 -3.18 20.95 -6.92
C ILE A 243 -2.53 22.14 -6.19
N THR A 244 -2.98 23.36 -6.46
CA THR A 244 -2.42 24.57 -5.83
C THR A 244 -2.92 24.77 -4.39
N ARG A 245 -3.95 24.02 -3.98
CA ARG A 245 -4.63 24.15 -2.69
C ARG A 245 -4.54 22.86 -1.89
N LEU A 246 -3.40 22.65 -1.24
CA LEU A 246 -3.25 21.57 -0.26
C LEU A 246 -4.20 21.76 0.94
N ASN A 247 -4.67 20.64 1.47
CA ASN A 247 -5.51 20.60 2.66
C ASN A 247 -4.83 21.37 3.82
N PRO A 248 -5.51 22.39 4.40
CA PRO A 248 -4.93 23.21 5.46
C PRO A 248 -4.59 22.43 6.73
N GLU A 249 -5.39 21.42 7.10
CA GLU A 249 -5.14 20.60 8.29
C GLU A 249 -3.90 19.73 8.10
N TYR A 250 -3.75 19.13 6.92
CA TYR A 250 -2.53 18.40 6.55
C TYR A 250 -1.31 19.32 6.64
N LYS A 251 -1.37 20.49 6.01
CA LYS A 251 -0.28 21.49 6.02
C LYS A 251 0.07 21.96 7.43
N ALA A 252 -0.94 22.25 8.26
CA ALA A 252 -0.74 22.67 9.65
C ALA A 252 -0.14 21.54 10.50
N ALA A 253 -0.51 20.30 10.22
CA ALA A 253 -0.02 19.17 10.99
C ALA A 253 1.43 18.79 10.67
N LEU A 254 1.96 19.16 9.50
CA LEU A 254 3.40 19.10 9.20
C LEU A 254 4.24 20.03 10.08
N GLN A 255 3.62 21.03 10.72
CA GLN A 255 4.31 22.06 11.52
C GLN A 255 4.30 21.79 13.04
N LYS A 256 3.73 20.66 13.49
CA LYS A 256 3.61 20.33 14.93
C LYS A 256 4.84 19.59 15.48
N ALA A 257 5.20 19.86 16.73
CA ALA A 257 6.34 19.24 17.42
C ALA A 257 6.03 17.86 18.04
N PRO A 258 7.02 16.96 18.18
CA PRO A 258 6.80 15.57 18.60
C PRO A 258 6.52 15.36 20.10
N SER A 259 5.66 14.38 20.43
CA SER A 259 5.40 13.91 21.80
C SER A 259 6.47 12.96 22.36
N VAL A 260 6.54 12.82 23.68
CA VAL A 260 7.78 12.50 24.44
C VAL A 260 8.19 11.00 24.47
N GLY A 261 7.30 10.05 24.10
CA GLY A 261 7.59 8.61 24.25
C GLY A 261 8.44 7.95 23.16
N TYR A 262 8.34 8.37 21.90
CA TYR A 262 9.06 7.78 20.76
C TYR A 262 10.55 8.21 20.71
N ARG A 263 10.91 9.30 21.40
CA ARG A 263 12.26 9.88 21.40
C ARG A 263 13.32 8.92 21.93
N LEU A 264 13.02 8.19 23.00
CA LEU A 264 14.00 7.31 23.64
C LEU A 264 14.40 6.15 22.71
N THR A 265 13.43 5.46 22.12
CA THR A 265 13.69 4.34 21.21
C THR A 265 14.51 4.77 20.00
N ARG A 266 14.19 5.91 19.38
CA ARG A 266 14.99 6.46 18.28
C ARG A 266 16.42 6.75 18.70
N LYS A 267 16.60 7.43 19.83
CA LYS A 267 17.93 7.80 20.32
C LYS A 267 18.80 6.57 20.58
N VAL A 268 18.20 5.50 21.14
CA VAL A 268 18.89 4.21 21.29
C VAL A 268 19.28 3.63 19.92
N HIS A 269 18.38 3.66 18.94
CA HIS A 269 18.66 3.16 17.59
C HIS A 269 19.75 3.96 16.86
N GLU A 270 19.69 5.28 16.93
CA GLU A 270 20.68 6.19 16.34
C GLU A 270 22.07 5.95 16.93
N VAL A 271 22.17 5.80 18.25
CA VAL A 271 23.43 5.59 18.94
C VAL A 271 24.00 4.18 18.71
N ALA A 272 23.18 3.14 18.72
CA ALA A 272 23.67 1.76 18.76
C ALA A 272 23.51 0.96 17.46
N PHE A 273 22.52 1.28 16.62
CA PHE A 273 22.05 0.40 15.55
C PHE A 273 22.08 1.04 14.16
N THR A 274 22.52 2.29 14.03
CA THR A 274 22.67 2.96 12.72
C THR A 274 24.02 2.58 12.09
N PRO A 275 24.03 1.95 10.90
CA PRO A 275 25.26 1.49 10.27
C PRO A 275 26.31 2.60 10.10
N GLY A 276 27.52 2.36 10.59
CA GLY A 276 28.65 3.28 10.47
C GLY A 276 28.63 4.49 11.41
N GLN A 277 27.67 4.59 12.32
CA GLN A 277 27.53 5.71 13.26
C GLN A 277 27.55 5.25 14.72
N GLY A 278 27.87 6.18 15.63
CA GLY A 278 27.81 5.94 17.08
C GLY A 278 28.62 4.72 17.55
N MET A 279 27.96 3.84 18.30
CA MET A 279 28.51 2.59 18.83
C MET A 279 28.52 1.43 17.82
N PHE A 280 27.93 1.60 16.62
CA PHE A 280 27.79 0.52 15.65
C PHE A 280 29.13 -0.15 15.29
N PRO A 281 30.22 0.58 14.96
CA PRO A 281 31.49 -0.06 14.61
C PRO A 281 32.10 -0.85 15.77
N THR A 282 31.87 -0.41 17.01
CA THR A 282 32.33 -1.12 18.22
C THR A 282 31.54 -2.39 18.44
N LEU A 283 30.21 -2.32 18.35
CA LEU A 283 29.34 -3.50 18.50
C LEU A 283 29.59 -4.52 17.39
N GLN A 284 29.84 -4.07 16.16
CA GLN A 284 30.26 -4.92 15.06
C GLN A 284 31.54 -5.71 15.39
N LYS A 285 32.58 -5.05 15.91
CA LYS A 285 33.82 -5.74 16.36
C LYS A 285 33.59 -6.69 17.52
N VAL A 286 32.67 -6.37 18.44
CA VAL A 286 32.30 -7.25 19.56
C VAL A 286 31.66 -8.53 19.04
N TYR A 287 30.61 -8.41 18.21
CA TYR A 287 29.94 -9.58 17.63
C TYR A 287 30.88 -10.39 16.74
N GLU A 288 31.76 -9.74 15.97
CA GLU A 288 32.79 -10.43 15.19
C GLU A 288 33.71 -11.29 16.07
N LYS A 289 34.26 -10.74 17.16
CA LYS A 289 35.11 -11.49 18.09
C LYS A 289 34.37 -12.62 18.80
N LEU A 290 33.11 -12.39 19.18
CA LEU A 290 32.32 -13.41 19.85
C LEU A 290 32.01 -14.58 18.92
N GLU A 291 31.72 -14.33 17.64
CA GLU A 291 31.41 -15.39 16.68
C GLU A 291 32.63 -16.20 16.21
N GLN A 292 33.86 -15.65 16.30
CA GLN A 292 35.09 -16.39 15.98
C GLN A 292 35.26 -17.68 16.80
N LYS A 293 34.69 -17.72 18.02
CA LYS A 293 34.72 -18.90 18.90
C LYS A 293 33.57 -19.87 18.62
N GLY A 294 32.81 -19.67 17.55
CA GLY A 294 31.58 -20.39 17.28
C GLY A 294 30.50 -20.11 18.32
N ASP A 295 29.63 -21.11 18.50
CA ASP A 295 28.50 -21.02 19.41
C ASP A 295 28.97 -21.01 20.88
N ASN A 296 28.69 -19.93 21.62
CA ASN A 296 29.19 -19.75 22.99
C ASN A 296 28.13 -19.16 23.94
N LEU A 297 28.38 -19.31 25.24
CA LEU A 297 27.45 -18.89 26.29
C LEU A 297 27.16 -17.39 26.24
N ALA A 298 28.14 -16.56 25.87
CA ALA A 298 27.95 -15.11 25.77
C ALA A 298 26.99 -14.73 24.64
N LEU A 299 27.11 -15.35 23.45
CA LEU A 299 26.15 -15.17 22.36
C LEU A 299 24.74 -15.63 22.74
N LYS A 300 24.61 -16.77 23.42
CA LYS A 300 23.31 -17.27 23.92
C LYS A 300 22.69 -16.32 24.94
N ALA A 301 23.49 -15.77 25.85
CA ALA A 301 23.05 -14.78 26.83
C ALA A 301 22.61 -13.47 26.17
N LEU A 302 23.40 -12.93 25.22
CA LEU A 302 23.04 -11.73 24.46
C LEU A 302 21.75 -11.92 23.66
N TYR A 303 21.59 -13.09 23.04
CA TYR A 303 20.36 -13.41 22.32
C TYR A 303 19.15 -13.54 23.24
N ALA A 304 19.30 -14.13 24.43
CA ALA A 304 18.24 -14.16 25.44
C ALA A 304 17.86 -12.75 25.91
N ILE A 305 18.84 -11.88 26.16
CA ILE A 305 18.63 -10.46 26.50
C ILE A 305 17.88 -9.74 25.36
N GLU A 306 18.31 -9.93 24.11
CA GLU A 306 17.63 -9.38 22.94
C GLU A 306 16.16 -9.81 22.90
N ARG A 307 15.89 -11.11 22.99
CA ARG A 307 14.52 -11.65 22.91
C ARG A 307 13.62 -11.06 23.98
N VAL A 308 14.05 -11.10 25.23
CA VAL A 308 13.27 -10.58 26.37
C VAL A 308 13.06 -9.07 26.24
N SER A 309 14.12 -8.30 25.95
CA SER A 309 14.02 -6.85 25.82
C SER A 309 13.11 -6.42 24.67
N LYS A 310 13.24 -7.05 23.49
CA LYS A 310 12.41 -6.72 22.31
C LYS A 310 10.98 -7.23 22.42
N GLU A 311 10.76 -8.36 23.09
CA GLU A 311 9.40 -8.84 23.37
C GLU A 311 8.67 -7.86 24.30
N MET A 312 9.30 -7.45 25.41
CA MET A 312 8.71 -6.49 26.33
C MET A 312 8.49 -5.10 25.68
N ALA A 313 9.45 -4.60 24.91
CA ALA A 313 9.37 -3.27 24.33
C ALA A 313 8.46 -3.17 23.09
N PHE A 314 8.44 -4.21 22.24
CA PHE A 314 7.81 -4.13 20.91
C PHE A 314 6.87 -5.29 20.59
N GLY A 315 6.74 -6.29 21.47
CA GLY A 315 6.01 -7.52 21.19
C GLY A 315 6.68 -8.36 20.09
N CYS A 316 8.01 -8.32 20.01
CA CYS A 316 8.82 -9.01 19.01
C CYS A 316 8.42 -10.48 18.83
N LYS A 317 8.51 -10.97 17.59
CA LYS A 317 8.22 -12.37 17.20
C LYS A 317 9.43 -13.08 16.61
N ASP A 318 10.62 -12.61 16.97
CA ASP A 318 11.88 -13.33 16.78
C ASP A 318 12.17 -13.75 15.32
N CYS A 319 11.86 -12.88 14.36
CA CYS A 319 12.04 -13.18 12.95
C CYS A 319 13.50 -13.13 12.47
N GLY A 320 14.44 -12.70 13.31
CA GLY A 320 15.88 -12.51 13.05
C GLY A 320 16.25 -11.45 12.01
N ASP A 321 15.32 -11.06 11.14
CA ASP A 321 15.50 -10.01 10.14
C ASP A 321 14.61 -8.80 10.49
N CYS A 322 15.18 -7.85 11.23
CA CYS A 322 14.42 -6.90 12.03
C CYS A 322 14.07 -5.62 11.26
N SER A 323 12.78 -5.42 10.96
CA SER A 323 12.29 -4.20 10.27
C SER A 323 11.66 -3.15 11.19
N LEU A 324 12.12 -3.06 12.45
CA LEU A 324 11.62 -2.04 13.38
C LEU A 324 11.87 -0.61 12.87
N PRO A 325 13.05 -0.25 12.35
CA PRO A 325 13.31 1.11 11.87
C PRO A 325 12.34 1.54 10.75
N GLU A 326 12.07 0.66 9.79
CA GLU A 326 11.20 0.90 8.63
C GLU A 326 9.72 1.00 9.00
N THR A 327 9.35 0.46 10.15
CA THR A 327 7.95 0.39 10.62
C THR A 327 7.72 1.32 11.80
N ALA A 328 8.56 2.35 11.97
CA ALA A 328 8.51 3.30 13.08
C ALA A 328 8.45 2.58 14.44
N TYR A 329 9.29 1.57 14.63
CA TYR A 329 9.43 0.73 15.83
C TYR A 329 8.14 0.03 16.25
N LEU A 330 7.41 -0.51 15.27
CA LEU A 330 6.25 -1.38 15.46
C LEU A 330 6.53 -2.73 14.83
N CYS A 331 6.71 -3.79 15.63
CA CYS A 331 7.05 -5.10 15.07
C CYS A 331 6.00 -5.56 14.04
N PRO A 332 6.34 -5.73 12.74
CA PRO A 332 5.36 -6.03 11.70
C PRO A 332 4.69 -7.38 11.91
N ARG A 333 5.43 -8.36 12.43
CA ARG A 333 4.93 -9.70 12.78
C ARG A 333 3.85 -9.68 13.87
N LYS A 334 3.86 -8.68 14.76
CA LYS A 334 2.86 -8.53 15.83
C LYS A 334 1.71 -7.60 15.44
N ALA A 335 2.03 -6.48 14.81
CA ALA A 335 1.10 -5.39 14.58
C ALA A 335 0.36 -5.45 13.22
N CYS A 336 0.79 -6.31 12.29
CA CYS A 336 0.14 -6.47 10.98
C CYS A 336 -0.20 -7.93 10.72
N SER A 337 -1.47 -8.22 10.42
CA SER A 337 -1.91 -9.57 10.06
C SER A 337 -1.29 -10.09 8.76
N LYS A 338 -0.82 -9.19 7.89
CA LYS A 338 -0.05 -9.53 6.67
C LYS A 338 1.46 -9.45 6.85
N THR A 339 1.93 -9.07 8.04
CA THR A 339 3.37 -8.87 8.34
C THR A 339 4.09 -7.90 7.39
N GLY A 340 3.33 -6.96 6.78
CA GLY A 340 3.82 -6.09 5.71
C GLY A 340 4.92 -5.11 6.17
N ARG A 341 5.98 -5.01 5.36
CA ARG A 341 7.18 -4.18 5.62
C ARG A 341 7.30 -2.99 4.64
N ASN A 342 6.53 -2.98 3.56
CA ASN A 342 6.61 -1.96 2.50
C ASN A 342 5.33 -1.11 2.36
N GLY A 343 4.70 -0.73 3.48
CA GLY A 343 3.50 0.12 3.49
C GLY A 343 2.17 -0.64 3.58
N PRO A 344 1.04 0.08 3.74
CA PRO A 344 -0.28 -0.47 4.05
C PRO A 344 -0.86 -1.38 2.94
N CYS A 345 -1.75 -2.31 3.31
CA CYS A 345 -2.62 -2.97 2.33
C CYS A 345 -3.78 -2.05 1.96
N GLY A 346 -4.43 -2.30 0.81
CA GLY A 346 -5.63 -1.55 0.42
C GLY A 346 -6.85 -1.85 1.30
N GLY A 347 -6.85 -2.98 2.03
CA GLY A 347 -7.98 -3.45 2.83
C GLY A 347 -8.17 -2.78 4.20
N SER A 348 -7.18 -2.02 4.70
CA SER A 348 -7.33 -1.29 5.97
C SER A 348 -8.43 -0.24 5.88
N ALA A 349 -9.24 -0.10 6.92
CA ALA A 349 -10.34 0.85 6.96
C ALA A 349 -10.55 1.40 8.37
N ASP A 350 -10.91 2.68 8.44
CA ASP A 350 -11.17 3.43 9.68
C ASP A 350 -10.01 3.36 10.69
N GLY A 351 -8.78 3.33 10.18
CA GLY A 351 -7.55 3.24 10.97
C GLY A 351 -7.24 1.84 11.50
N ARG A 352 -8.02 0.83 11.13
CA ARG A 352 -7.91 -0.56 11.61
C ARG A 352 -7.39 -1.50 10.53
N CYS A 353 -6.90 -2.66 10.97
CA CYS A 353 -6.55 -3.77 10.08
C CYS A 353 -7.77 -4.20 9.25
N GLU A 354 -7.55 -4.81 8.08
CA GLU A 354 -8.66 -5.33 7.25
C GLU A 354 -9.52 -6.40 7.95
N LEU A 355 -8.93 -7.10 8.92
CA LEU A 355 -9.64 -8.05 9.80
C LEU A 355 -10.40 -7.37 10.94
N GLN A 356 -10.26 -6.04 11.10
CA GLN A 356 -10.89 -5.22 12.14
C GLN A 356 -10.54 -5.62 13.59
N ASP A 357 -9.54 -6.48 13.78
CA ASP A 357 -9.12 -7.04 15.07
C ASP A 357 -8.10 -6.17 15.83
N LYS A 358 -7.38 -5.29 15.13
CA LYS A 358 -6.38 -4.38 15.72
C LYS A 358 -6.24 -3.09 14.90
N ASP A 359 -5.54 -2.10 15.46
CA ASP A 359 -5.16 -0.88 14.73
C ASP A 359 -4.20 -1.19 13.58
N CYS A 360 -4.33 -0.45 12.48
CA CYS A 360 -3.43 -0.59 11.35
C CYS A 360 -2.00 -0.18 11.73
N LEU A 361 -1.04 -1.10 11.54
CA LEU A 361 0.40 -0.85 11.69
C LEU A 361 0.83 0.48 11.04
N TRP A 362 0.43 0.68 9.78
CA TRP A 362 0.90 1.80 8.97
C TRP A 362 0.21 3.13 9.30
N ALA A 363 -1.02 3.09 9.80
CA ALA A 363 -1.67 4.29 10.35
C ALA A 363 -0.95 4.75 11.62
N ARG A 364 -0.58 3.81 12.49
CA ARG A 364 0.21 4.11 13.70
C ARG A 364 1.62 4.56 13.37
N ALA A 365 2.26 3.95 12.36
CA ALA A 365 3.59 4.36 11.89
C ALA A 365 3.55 5.78 11.31
N TYR A 366 2.53 6.10 10.52
CA TYR A 366 2.30 7.45 10.00
C TYR A 366 2.14 8.46 11.13
N ASP A 367 1.26 8.19 12.10
CA ASP A 367 1.06 9.09 13.25
C ASP A 367 2.40 9.33 13.98
N ARG A 368 3.19 8.27 14.22
CA ARG A 368 4.52 8.38 14.85
C ARG A 368 5.45 9.27 14.05
N LEU A 369 5.59 9.07 12.74
CA LEU A 369 6.54 9.81 11.90
C LEU A 369 6.08 11.23 11.60
N LYS A 370 4.77 11.45 11.49
CA LYS A 370 4.17 12.76 11.26
C LYS A 370 4.53 13.74 12.36
N TYR A 371 4.45 13.32 13.62
CA TYR A 371 4.84 14.17 14.75
C TYR A 371 6.33 14.55 14.76
N TYR A 372 7.16 13.87 13.96
CA TYR A 372 8.60 14.16 13.80
C TYR A 372 8.93 14.88 12.50
N GLY A 373 7.93 15.25 11.69
CA GLY A 373 8.14 15.88 10.38
C GLY A 373 8.71 14.91 9.33
N GLU A 374 8.58 13.59 9.53
CA GLU A 374 9.20 12.56 8.70
C GLU A 374 8.18 11.70 7.94
N ALA A 375 6.88 12.03 8.04
CA ALA A 375 5.83 11.24 7.42
C ALA A 375 5.98 11.12 5.90
N GLU A 376 6.45 12.16 5.20
CA GLU A 376 6.62 12.13 3.74
C GLU A 376 7.70 11.13 3.30
N HIS A 377 8.70 10.89 4.15
CA HIS A 377 9.82 9.98 3.90
C HIS A 377 9.58 8.57 4.47
N MET A 378 8.38 8.27 4.99
CA MET A 378 8.12 7.03 5.74
C MET A 378 8.32 5.73 4.94
N LEU A 379 8.31 5.82 3.62
CA LEU A 379 8.42 4.67 2.71
C LEU A 379 9.52 4.85 1.66
N ASP A 380 10.45 5.77 1.90
CA ASP A 380 11.62 5.97 1.06
C ASP A 380 12.58 4.77 1.12
N GLY A 381 13.39 4.61 0.09
CA GLY A 381 14.39 3.55 -0.01
C GLY A 381 13.91 2.28 -0.71
N PRO A 382 14.80 1.27 -0.83
CA PRO A 382 14.53 0.05 -1.57
C PRO A 382 13.46 -0.81 -0.90
N ALA A 383 12.79 -1.67 -1.67
CA ALA A 383 11.87 -2.66 -1.11
C ALA A 383 12.57 -3.56 -0.08
N VAL A 384 11.93 -3.76 1.06
CA VAL A 384 12.39 -4.67 2.13
C VAL A 384 11.94 -6.08 1.79
N PHE A 385 12.90 -7.00 1.74
CA PHE A 385 12.67 -8.43 1.58
C PHE A 385 12.97 -9.12 2.90
N TYR A 386 12.05 -9.98 3.34
CA TYR A 386 12.26 -10.76 4.54
C TYR A 386 13.13 -11.99 4.25
N ASN A 387 14.23 -12.15 4.98
CA ASN A 387 15.02 -13.37 4.96
C ASN A 387 14.50 -14.39 5.98
N ALA A 388 13.76 -15.39 5.49
CA ALA A 388 13.20 -16.47 6.31
C ALA A 388 14.27 -17.37 6.95
N SER A 389 15.48 -17.45 6.39
CA SER A 389 16.55 -18.28 6.97
C SER A 389 17.05 -17.76 8.32
N LEU A 390 16.71 -16.52 8.68
CA LEU A 390 17.10 -15.89 9.94
C LEU A 390 16.05 -16.10 11.05
N GLU A 391 14.92 -16.75 10.79
CA GLU A 391 13.90 -16.97 11.80
C GLU A 391 14.48 -17.72 13.02
N GLY A 392 14.22 -17.21 14.23
CA GLY A 392 14.77 -17.78 15.46
C GLY A 392 16.26 -17.52 15.68
N THR A 393 16.87 -16.53 15.00
CA THR A 393 18.24 -16.07 15.24
C THR A 393 18.29 -14.63 15.78
N SER A 394 19.42 -14.24 16.38
CA SER A 394 19.64 -12.88 16.94
C SER A 394 19.64 -11.83 15.84
N SER A 395 18.68 -10.90 15.87
CA SER A 395 18.65 -9.80 14.91
C SER A 395 19.74 -8.75 15.16
N TRP A 396 20.24 -8.62 16.40
CA TRP A 396 21.42 -7.80 16.66
C TRP A 396 22.66 -8.38 16.00
N ALA A 397 22.90 -9.69 16.16
CA ALA A 397 23.99 -10.35 15.47
C ALA A 397 23.85 -10.22 13.95
N ASN A 398 22.65 -10.45 13.41
CA ASN A 398 22.44 -10.38 11.97
C ASN A 398 22.68 -8.97 11.41
N LEU A 399 22.22 -7.92 12.10
CA LEU A 399 22.48 -6.54 11.72
C LEU A 399 23.97 -6.20 11.76
N PHE A 400 24.64 -6.46 12.88
CA PHE A 400 26.05 -6.11 13.06
C PHE A 400 27.00 -6.94 12.17
N ARG A 401 26.55 -8.11 11.72
CA ARG A 401 27.32 -8.99 10.82
C ARG A 401 26.88 -8.86 9.35
N GLY A 402 25.93 -7.97 9.04
CA GLY A 402 25.47 -7.74 7.68
C GLY A 402 24.82 -8.97 7.04
N ARG A 403 24.03 -9.73 7.82
CA ARG A 403 23.28 -10.91 7.34
C ARG A 403 21.83 -10.60 6.98
N ASP A 404 21.29 -9.53 7.55
CA ASP A 404 19.89 -9.13 7.40
C ASP A 404 19.70 -8.18 6.20
N HIS A 405 18.47 -7.71 5.97
CA HIS A 405 18.17 -6.83 4.84
C HIS A 405 18.86 -5.46 4.86
N HIS A 406 19.52 -5.08 5.96
CA HIS A 406 20.31 -3.84 6.06
C HIS A 406 21.70 -3.98 5.45
N ALA A 407 22.13 -5.21 5.16
CA ALA A 407 23.41 -5.47 4.52
C ALA A 407 23.52 -4.70 3.20
N LYS A 408 24.62 -3.97 3.01
CA LYS A 408 24.93 -3.39 1.71
C LYS A 408 25.10 -4.55 0.72
N LYS A 409 24.21 -4.63 -0.26
CA LYS A 409 24.42 -5.50 -1.41
C LYS A 409 25.64 -4.94 -2.16
N GLU A 410 26.72 -5.71 -2.23
CA GLU A 410 27.83 -5.39 -3.14
C GLU A 410 27.24 -5.26 -4.55
N LYS A 411 27.56 -4.14 -5.20
CA LYS A 411 27.05 -3.81 -6.54
C LYS A 411 27.86 -4.50 -7.62
#